data_AF-A0A1D9LLG0-F1
#
_entry.id   AF-A0A1D9LLG0-F1
#
_cell.length_a   1.000
_cell.length_b   1.000
_cell.length_c   1.000
_cell.angle_alpha   90.00
_cell.angle_beta   90.00
_cell.angle_gamma   90.00
#
_symmetry.space_group_name_H-M   'P 1'
#
loop_
_entity.id
_entity.type
_entity.pdbx_description
1 polymer ?
#
loop_
_entity_poly.entity_id
_entity_poly.type
_entity_poly.pdbx_seq_one_letter_code
_entity_poly.pdbx_strand_id
1 'polypeptide(L)'
;MKTATSIRLTLLLASIALPSQALRAETFNLNLGSIIKDGIHKALQGDNANTGAPAAGYPAPGKYDGSDAEFERAITIQADGRFELEALQKGNALPRHAGSGAGKLASTDGKQWTYREDRCSLTLIPQASALRLKTERCAGVFGDVPFDGLYQAGAKKTQVAAKDKRLAAQLNCQRLNFGENGIASLLGKATRQPENTVWDQELSLPDGYAFGGLPIRSVKLSETDGGFLALFVDGDATAIQAAIKKARLKGDYSVALLRTVGGPTGYPFPGKRTGQPYVHCQSKQAMSGEY
;
A
#
# COMPACT_ATOMS: atom_id res chain seq x y z
N MET A 1 -30.00 -57.58 -42.17
CA MET A 1 -29.17 -58.27 -43.19
C MET A 1 -28.59 -57.24 -44.14
N LYS A 2 -27.34 -57.48 -44.55
CA LYS A 2 -26.51 -56.65 -45.45
C LYS A 2 -27.16 -56.44 -46.82
N THR A 3 -26.71 -55.36 -47.48
CA THR A 3 -26.29 -55.15 -48.90
C THR A 3 -26.97 -53.92 -49.51
N ALA A 4 -26.26 -52.80 -49.68
CA ALA A 4 -25.28 -52.50 -50.73
C ALA A 4 -25.95 -52.22 -52.09
N THR A 5 -25.87 -50.97 -52.55
CA THR A 5 -25.95 -50.66 -53.98
C THR A 5 -25.18 -49.36 -54.25
N SER A 6 -24.14 -49.47 -55.07
CA SER A 6 -23.41 -48.38 -55.73
C SER A 6 -24.36 -47.50 -56.56
N ILE A 7 -23.97 -46.26 -56.86
CA ILE A 7 -23.99 -45.69 -58.22
C ILE A 7 -23.31 -44.30 -58.27
N ARG A 8 -22.30 -44.26 -59.14
CA ARG A 8 -21.84 -43.20 -60.06
C ARG A 8 -21.50 -41.79 -59.55
N LEU A 9 -20.19 -41.57 -59.63
CA LEU A 9 -19.51 -40.33 -59.98
C LEU A 9 -20.12 -39.72 -61.26
N THR A 10 -20.54 -38.46 -61.21
CA THR A 10 -20.70 -37.62 -62.41
C THR A 10 -20.19 -36.23 -62.05
N LEU A 11 -19.21 -35.80 -62.85
CA LEU A 11 -18.54 -34.52 -62.81
C LEU A 11 -19.52 -33.43 -63.28
N LEU A 12 -19.68 -32.34 -62.51
CA LEU A 12 -20.16 -31.07 -63.04
C LEU A 12 -19.40 -29.92 -62.37
N LEU A 13 -18.75 -29.12 -63.21
CA LEU A 13 -18.12 -27.87 -62.83
C LEU A 13 -19.17 -26.86 -62.34
N ALA A 14 -18.87 -26.19 -61.23
CA ALA A 14 -19.40 -24.87 -60.94
C ALA A 14 -18.38 -24.08 -60.12
N SER A 15 -17.66 -23.19 -60.80
CA SER A 15 -16.87 -22.12 -60.21
C SER A 15 -17.84 -21.10 -59.59
N ILE A 16 -17.89 -21.00 -58.26
CA ILE A 16 -18.48 -19.85 -57.58
C ILE A 16 -17.56 -19.46 -56.43
N ALA A 17 -16.93 -18.30 -56.61
CA ALA A 17 -16.17 -17.59 -55.59
C ALA A 17 -17.06 -17.31 -54.38
N LEU A 18 -16.61 -17.74 -53.20
CA LEU A 18 -17.17 -17.31 -51.92
C LEU A 18 -16.19 -16.35 -51.23
N PRO A 19 -16.69 -15.23 -50.68
CA PRO A 19 -15.88 -14.19 -50.09
C PRO A 19 -15.37 -14.61 -48.71
N SER A 20 -14.05 -14.47 -48.54
CA SER A 20 -13.35 -14.48 -47.27
C SER A 20 -14.00 -13.48 -46.32
N GLN A 21 -14.59 -13.96 -45.22
CA GLN A 21 -15.07 -13.08 -44.17
C GLN A 21 -13.87 -12.42 -43.49
N ALA A 22 -13.94 -11.10 -43.48
CA ALA A 22 -12.90 -10.18 -43.08
C ALA A 22 -12.48 -10.36 -41.61
N LEU A 23 -11.17 -10.58 -41.40
CA LEU A 23 -10.49 -10.01 -40.25
C LEU A 23 -10.63 -8.48 -40.37
N ARG A 24 -11.40 -7.87 -39.48
CA ARG A 24 -11.37 -6.43 -39.28
C ARG A 24 -10.16 -6.11 -38.39
N ALA A 25 -9.01 -5.90 -39.03
CA ALA A 25 -7.95 -5.13 -38.44
C ALA A 25 -8.39 -3.67 -38.44
N GLU A 26 -8.95 -3.19 -37.34
CA GLU A 26 -9.00 -1.75 -37.07
C GLU A 26 -7.60 -1.33 -36.64
N THR A 27 -6.88 -0.75 -37.59
CA THR A 27 -5.66 0.00 -37.37
C THR A 27 -5.98 1.18 -36.45
N PHE A 28 -5.58 1.07 -35.18
CA PHE A 28 -5.44 2.22 -34.30
C PHE A 28 -4.33 3.11 -34.85
N ASN A 29 -4.71 4.11 -35.64
CA ASN A 29 -3.81 5.19 -36.04
C ASN A 29 -3.76 6.19 -34.87
N LEU A 30 -3.01 5.83 -33.82
CA LEU A 30 -2.69 6.76 -32.74
C LEU A 30 -1.69 7.78 -33.28
N ASN A 31 -2.19 8.97 -33.63
CA ASN A 31 -1.36 10.12 -33.92
C ASN A 31 -0.74 10.65 -32.61
N LEU A 32 0.28 9.96 -32.09
CA LEU A 32 1.07 10.37 -30.92
C LEU A 32 1.89 11.66 -31.16
N GLY A 33 1.93 12.17 -32.39
CA GLY A 33 2.74 13.34 -32.74
C GLY A 33 2.13 14.69 -32.32
N SER A 34 0.80 14.83 -32.27
CA SER A 34 0.16 16.12 -31.98
C SER A 34 -0.06 16.37 -30.47
N ILE A 35 -0.37 15.33 -29.70
CA ILE A 35 -0.67 15.46 -28.26
C ILE A 35 0.60 15.79 -27.45
N ILE A 36 1.77 15.29 -27.86
CA ILE A 36 3.04 15.55 -27.18
C ILE A 36 3.55 16.97 -27.49
N LYS A 37 3.23 17.52 -28.67
CA LYS A 37 3.75 18.83 -29.10
C LYS A 37 3.03 20.00 -28.43
N ASP A 38 1.72 19.89 -28.18
CA ASP A 38 0.94 20.91 -27.46
C ASP A 38 1.21 20.90 -25.93
N GLY A 39 1.54 19.73 -25.36
CA GLY A 39 1.91 19.61 -23.95
C GLY A 39 3.25 20.27 -23.61
N ILE A 40 4.23 20.20 -24.53
CA ILE A 40 5.58 20.74 -24.30
C ILE A 40 5.63 22.26 -24.58
N HIS A 41 4.87 22.77 -25.56
CA HIS A 41 4.82 24.21 -25.82
C HIS A 41 4.16 25.01 -24.67
N LYS A 42 3.24 24.41 -23.93
CA LYS A 42 2.58 25.05 -22.77
C LYS A 42 3.41 25.00 -21.49
N ALA A 43 4.44 24.15 -21.43
CA ALA A 43 5.37 24.06 -20.30
C ALA A 43 6.59 24.99 -20.42
N LEU A 44 6.83 25.60 -21.58
CA LEU A 44 8.00 26.43 -21.87
C LEU A 44 7.69 27.94 -22.00
N GLN A 45 6.46 28.38 -21.76
CA GLN A 45 6.06 29.79 -21.84
C GLN A 45 5.18 30.25 -20.65
N GLY A 46 5.64 29.97 -19.43
CA GLY A 46 5.08 30.55 -18.20
C GLY A 46 6.12 31.43 -17.53
N ASP A 47 5.88 32.73 -17.55
CA ASP A 47 6.79 33.83 -17.23
C ASP A 47 7.52 33.76 -15.87
N ASN A 48 8.77 34.23 -15.92
CA ASN A 48 9.54 34.65 -14.76
C ASN A 48 8.88 35.89 -14.12
N ALA A 49 8.18 35.69 -13.00
CA ALA A 49 7.92 36.74 -12.03
C ALA A 49 8.69 36.40 -10.75
N ASN A 50 9.78 37.14 -10.54
CA ASN A 50 10.56 37.16 -9.31
C ASN A 50 9.67 37.64 -8.16
N THR A 51 9.12 36.69 -7.39
CA THR A 51 8.45 36.91 -6.11
C THR A 51 8.79 35.70 -5.25
N GLY A 52 9.36 35.95 -4.05
CA GLY A 52 10.09 34.99 -3.24
C GLY A 52 9.45 33.59 -3.13
N ALA A 53 10.29 32.56 -3.26
CA ALA A 53 9.91 31.17 -3.09
C ALA A 53 9.18 30.97 -1.75
N PRO A 54 7.99 30.32 -1.74
CA PRO A 54 7.38 29.90 -0.49
C PRO A 54 8.26 28.81 0.12
N ALA A 55 8.59 28.95 1.41
CA ALA A 55 9.35 27.96 2.16
C ALA A 55 8.76 26.57 1.94
N ALA A 56 9.59 25.59 1.58
CA ALA A 56 9.22 24.18 1.57
C ALA A 56 8.63 23.84 2.95
N GLY A 57 7.31 23.74 3.03
CA GLY A 57 6.59 23.64 4.31
C GLY A 57 7.00 22.37 5.04
N TYR A 58 7.20 22.46 6.36
CA TYR A 58 7.43 21.31 7.23
C TYR A 58 6.25 20.31 7.21
N PRO A 59 6.40 19.09 7.76
CA PRO A 59 5.25 18.22 7.97
C PRO A 59 4.16 18.94 8.76
N ALA A 60 2.91 18.54 8.57
CA ALA A 60 1.79 19.15 9.27
C ALA A 60 2.06 19.17 10.79
N PRO A 61 1.92 20.32 11.47
CA PRO A 61 2.17 20.36 12.90
C PRO A 61 1.15 19.52 13.66
N GLY A 62 1.60 18.83 14.70
CA GLY A 62 0.73 17.97 15.52
C GLY A 62 1.47 16.80 16.14
N LYS A 63 0.75 16.06 17.00
CA LYS A 63 1.23 14.82 17.58
C LYS A 63 0.92 13.68 16.61
N TYR A 64 1.83 12.73 16.48
CA TYR A 64 1.67 11.53 15.70
C TYR A 64 1.97 10.30 16.57
N ASP A 65 1.12 9.28 16.52
CA ASP A 65 1.27 8.03 17.27
C ASP A 65 1.91 6.94 16.40
N GLY A 66 3.03 6.38 16.87
CA GLY A 66 3.73 5.25 16.25
C GLY A 66 3.67 3.99 17.12
N SER A 67 2.74 3.91 18.06
CA SER A 67 2.69 2.83 19.05
C SER A 67 2.41 1.47 18.40
N ASP A 68 3.08 0.42 18.86
CA ASP A 68 2.89 -0.96 18.42
C ASP A 68 2.69 -1.91 19.62
N ALA A 69 2.79 -3.22 19.41
CA ALA A 69 2.58 -4.20 20.47
C ALA A 69 3.64 -4.13 21.59
N GLU A 70 4.85 -3.69 21.27
CA GLU A 70 6.00 -3.69 22.17
C GLU A 70 6.32 -2.30 22.73
N PHE A 71 6.00 -1.23 21.99
CA PHE A 71 6.36 0.15 22.36
C PHE A 71 5.19 1.12 22.23
N GLU A 72 5.11 2.06 23.17
CA GLU A 72 4.38 3.33 23.04
C GLU A 72 5.32 4.35 22.42
N ARG A 73 4.92 4.96 21.29
CA ARG A 73 5.77 5.92 20.57
C ARG A 73 4.98 7.10 20.08
N ALA A 74 5.57 8.28 20.19
CA ALA A 74 4.97 9.48 19.67
C ALA A 74 6.03 10.42 19.10
N ILE A 75 5.68 11.13 18.03
CA ILE A 75 6.43 12.29 17.55
C ILE A 75 5.52 13.49 17.49
N THR A 76 5.94 14.62 18.04
CA THR A 76 5.23 15.90 17.97
C THR A 76 6.01 16.82 17.04
N ILE A 77 5.36 17.31 15.99
CA ILE A 77 5.95 18.27 15.03
C ILE A 77 5.37 19.66 15.30
N GLN A 78 6.24 20.67 15.39
CA GLN A 78 5.89 22.08 15.50
C GLN A 78 5.89 22.76 14.12
N ALA A 79 5.22 23.90 14.03
CA ALA A 79 5.09 24.67 12.78
C ALA A 79 6.42 25.16 12.20
N ASP A 80 7.43 25.33 13.05
CA ASP A 80 8.78 25.75 12.66
C ASP A 80 9.72 24.57 12.36
N GLY A 81 9.19 23.34 12.29
CA GLY A 81 9.95 22.12 12.01
C GLY A 81 10.69 21.55 13.21
N ARG A 82 10.56 22.13 14.41
CA ARG A 82 11.02 21.47 15.64
C ARG A 82 10.19 20.22 15.90
N PHE A 83 10.81 19.20 16.47
CA PHE A 83 10.13 17.98 16.86
C PHE A 83 10.53 17.52 18.26
N GLU A 84 9.64 16.75 18.87
CA GLU A 84 9.87 15.95 20.08
C GLU A 84 9.48 14.51 19.79
N LEU A 85 10.30 13.56 20.18
CA LEU A 85 10.16 12.14 19.91
C LEU A 85 10.24 11.39 21.24
N GLU A 86 9.32 10.47 21.48
CA GLU A 86 9.22 9.68 22.69
C GLU A 86 8.97 8.21 22.31
N ALA A 87 9.63 7.30 23.02
CA ALA A 87 9.41 5.87 22.93
C ALA A 87 9.54 5.23 24.31
N LEU A 88 8.63 4.32 24.64
CA LEU A 88 8.62 3.56 25.88
C LEU A 88 8.20 2.12 25.60
N GLN A 89 8.94 1.14 26.08
CA GLN A 89 8.55 -0.26 25.98
C GLN A 89 7.35 -0.53 26.90
N LYS A 90 6.29 -1.12 26.35
CA LYS A 90 5.09 -1.50 27.09
C LYS A 90 5.43 -2.52 28.17
N GLY A 91 4.89 -2.30 29.37
CA GLY A 91 5.11 -3.17 30.53
C GLY A 91 6.44 -2.97 31.27
N ASN A 92 7.34 -2.10 30.77
CA ASN A 92 8.63 -1.82 31.39
C ASN A 92 8.85 -0.31 31.53
N ALA A 93 8.88 0.19 32.77
CA ALA A 93 9.14 1.61 33.07
C ALA A 93 10.63 1.93 33.33
N LEU A 94 11.55 0.98 33.10
CA LEU A 94 12.96 1.19 33.40
C LEU A 94 13.63 2.12 32.36
N PRO A 95 14.60 2.96 32.76
CA PRO A 95 15.24 3.95 31.87
C PRO A 95 15.91 3.38 30.62
N ARG A 96 16.27 2.09 30.60
CA ARG A 96 16.88 1.42 29.42
C ARG A 96 15.87 1.03 28.34
N HIS A 97 14.58 1.11 28.67
CA HIS A 97 13.47 0.76 27.79
C HIS A 97 12.64 1.98 27.40
N ALA A 98 13.16 3.17 27.67
CA ALA A 98 12.59 4.44 27.29
C ALA A 98 13.63 5.24 26.50
N GLY A 99 13.17 6.08 25.59
CA GLY A 99 14.00 6.99 24.83
C GLY A 99 13.21 8.24 24.47
N SER A 100 13.87 9.38 24.52
CA SER A 100 13.26 10.67 24.20
C SER A 100 14.27 11.58 23.53
N GLY A 101 13.87 12.35 22.54
CA GLY A 101 14.75 13.38 22.00
C GLY A 101 14.01 14.43 21.22
N ALA A 102 14.66 15.57 21.02
CA ALA A 102 14.10 16.71 20.32
C ALA A 102 15.14 17.25 19.35
N GLY A 103 14.66 17.96 18.33
CA GLY A 103 15.55 18.52 17.32
C GLY A 103 14.80 19.40 16.34
N LYS A 104 15.49 19.82 15.28
CA LYS A 104 14.90 20.59 14.18
C LYS A 104 15.10 19.88 12.86
N LEU A 105 14.01 19.67 12.15
CA LEU A 105 14.01 19.08 10.83
C LEU A 105 14.63 20.04 9.81
N ALA A 106 15.43 19.48 8.92
CA ALA A 106 15.94 20.13 7.72
C ALA A 106 15.37 19.43 6.49
N SER A 107 15.06 20.18 5.45
CA SER A 107 14.69 19.62 4.15
C SER A 107 15.24 20.47 3.03
N THR A 108 15.69 19.81 1.96
CA THR A 108 16.14 20.45 0.74
C THR A 108 15.05 20.51 -0.33
N ASP A 109 14.02 19.67 -0.23
CA ASP A 109 13.03 19.44 -1.31
C ASP A 109 11.56 19.41 -0.84
N GLY A 110 11.30 19.49 0.47
CA GLY A 110 9.96 19.39 1.05
C GLY A 110 9.29 18.01 0.93
N LYS A 111 10.01 16.99 0.42
CA LYS A 111 9.52 15.62 0.26
C LYS A 111 10.05 14.67 1.33
N GLN A 112 11.17 15.03 1.93
CA GLN A 112 11.73 14.33 3.08
C GLN A 112 12.35 15.34 4.03
N TRP A 113 12.28 15.05 5.32
CA TRP A 113 12.95 15.84 6.34
C TRP A 113 13.95 14.98 7.08
N THR A 114 15.13 15.52 7.28
CA THR A 114 16.19 14.84 8.03
C THR A 114 16.50 15.62 9.28
N TYR A 115 16.96 14.91 10.30
CA TYR A 115 17.60 15.49 11.46
C TYR A 115 18.89 14.73 11.69
N ARG A 116 19.97 15.47 11.94
CA ARG A 116 21.28 14.92 12.21
C ARG A 116 21.98 15.76 13.26
N GLU A 117 22.19 15.16 14.42
CA GLU A 117 22.94 15.76 15.52
C GLU A 117 23.65 14.66 16.30
N ASP A 118 24.95 14.83 16.55
CA ASP A 118 25.82 13.88 17.23
C ASP A 118 25.69 12.43 16.73
N ARG A 119 25.11 11.56 17.57
CA ARG A 119 24.93 10.12 17.35
C ARG A 119 23.49 9.78 16.94
N CYS A 120 22.68 10.77 16.58
CA CYS A 120 21.32 10.59 16.08
C CYS A 120 21.16 11.14 14.66
N SER A 121 20.69 10.28 13.76
CA SER A 121 20.33 10.59 12.38
C SER A 121 18.99 9.92 12.10
N LEU A 122 17.99 10.72 11.75
CA LEU A 122 16.66 10.24 11.39
C LEU A 122 16.11 10.94 10.15
N THR A 123 15.22 10.24 9.47
CA THR A 123 14.50 10.72 8.28
C THR A 123 13.01 10.55 8.48
N LEU A 124 12.25 11.62 8.23
CA LEU A 124 10.81 11.64 8.15
C LEU A 124 10.38 11.76 6.69
N ILE A 125 9.58 10.79 6.25
CA ILE A 125 8.99 10.77 4.91
C ILE A 125 7.48 10.97 5.08
N PRO A 126 6.88 12.01 4.48
CA PRO A 126 5.46 12.24 4.55
C PRO A 126 4.71 11.11 3.85
N GLN A 127 3.57 10.78 4.43
CA GLN A 127 2.53 9.94 3.86
C GLN A 127 1.20 10.69 4.00
N ALA A 128 0.18 10.32 3.23
CA ALA A 128 -1.08 11.09 3.12
C ALA A 128 -1.74 11.44 4.49
N SER A 129 -1.60 10.57 5.50
CA SER A 129 -2.14 10.77 6.85
C SER A 129 -1.15 10.37 7.97
N ALA A 130 0.13 10.22 7.63
CA ALA A 130 1.14 9.67 8.52
C ALA A 130 2.54 10.17 8.18
N LEU A 131 3.51 9.88 9.03
CA LEU A 131 4.93 10.08 8.81
C LEU A 131 5.65 8.74 8.94
N ARG A 132 6.42 8.35 7.93
CA ARG A 132 7.36 7.24 8.09
C ARG A 132 8.63 7.81 8.71
N LEU A 133 8.93 7.38 9.93
CA LEU A 133 10.18 7.68 10.61
C LEU A 133 11.14 6.51 10.40
N LYS A 134 12.32 6.84 9.90
CA LYS A 134 13.47 5.93 9.83
C LYS A 134 14.62 6.47 10.65
N THR A 135 15.24 5.65 11.48
CA THR A 135 16.48 6.00 12.16
C THR A 135 17.64 5.23 11.54
N GLU A 136 18.75 5.92 11.30
CA GLU A 136 19.99 5.28 10.82
C GLU A 136 20.87 4.90 12.01
N ARG A 137 20.87 5.76 13.03
CA ARG A 137 21.56 5.60 14.31
C ARG A 137 20.92 6.60 15.26
N CYS A 138 20.47 6.20 16.44
CA CYS A 138 20.16 7.13 17.54
C CYS A 138 20.59 6.46 18.85
N ALA A 139 21.37 7.19 19.63
CA ALA A 139 21.95 6.71 20.89
C ALA A 139 22.23 7.89 21.83
N GLY A 140 22.51 7.61 23.10
CA GLY A 140 22.80 8.64 24.11
C GLY A 140 21.52 9.27 24.62
N VAL A 141 21.33 10.58 24.40
CA VAL A 141 20.17 11.33 24.91
C VAL A 141 18.84 10.81 24.37
N PHE A 142 18.82 10.28 23.15
CA PHE A 142 17.64 9.63 22.55
C PHE A 142 17.31 8.26 23.16
N GLY A 143 18.19 7.66 23.96
CA GLY A 143 18.07 6.27 24.40
C GLY A 143 18.46 5.26 23.31
N ASP A 144 18.50 3.98 23.67
CA ASP A 144 18.79 2.86 22.77
C ASP A 144 17.51 2.04 22.54
N VAL A 145 16.52 2.67 21.90
CA VAL A 145 15.19 2.11 21.64
C VAL A 145 14.79 2.31 20.18
N PRO A 146 13.99 1.39 19.59
CA PRO A 146 13.61 1.46 18.20
C PRO A 146 12.54 2.54 17.95
N PHE A 147 12.95 3.65 17.33
CA PHE A 147 12.03 4.71 16.90
C PHE A 147 11.44 4.49 15.51
N ASP A 148 12.03 3.61 14.69
CA ASP A 148 11.56 3.30 13.34
C ASP A 148 10.10 2.86 13.34
N GLY A 149 9.30 3.50 12.49
CA GLY A 149 7.87 3.23 12.47
C GLY A 149 7.07 4.15 11.58
N LEU A 150 5.80 3.82 11.47
CA LEU A 150 4.81 4.64 10.81
C LEU A 150 4.01 5.36 11.91
N TYR A 151 4.06 6.69 11.89
CA TYR A 151 3.47 7.55 12.90
C TYR A 151 2.22 8.23 12.31
N GLN A 152 1.05 7.93 12.87
CA GLN A 152 -0.24 8.42 12.36
C GLN A 152 -0.62 9.72 13.06
N ALA A 153 -1.12 10.71 12.33
CA ALA A 153 -1.50 11.99 12.92
C ALA A 153 -2.60 11.81 13.99
N GLY A 154 -2.25 12.07 15.25
CA GLY A 154 -3.15 12.01 16.39
C GLY A 154 -3.70 13.39 16.73
N ALA A 155 -4.98 13.63 16.42
CA ALA A 155 -5.97 14.28 17.30
C ALA A 155 -7.17 14.87 16.53
N LYS A 156 -8.03 13.97 16.07
CA LYS A 156 -9.47 14.00 16.30
C LYS A 156 -9.92 12.59 15.95
N LYS A 157 -10.95 12.08 16.64
CA LYS A 157 -11.88 11.13 16.01
C LYS A 157 -12.47 11.85 14.79
N THR A 158 -11.67 11.98 13.74
CA THR A 158 -12.09 12.54 12.47
C THR A 158 -13.12 11.56 12.01
N GLN A 159 -14.36 12.05 11.92
CA GLN A 159 -15.52 11.33 11.39
C GLN A 159 -15.05 10.21 10.49
N VAL A 160 -15.32 8.97 10.93
CA VAL A 160 -15.13 7.75 10.16
C VAL A 160 -15.47 8.10 8.72
N ALA A 161 -14.45 8.22 7.86
CA ALA A 161 -14.67 8.40 6.44
C ALA A 161 -15.65 7.28 6.06
N ALA A 162 -16.82 7.64 5.52
CA ALA A 162 -17.95 6.73 5.39
C ALA A 162 -17.45 5.36 4.92
N LYS A 163 -17.45 4.38 5.85
CA LYS A 163 -16.68 3.16 5.69
C LYS A 163 -17.16 2.45 4.44
N ASP A 164 -16.35 2.48 3.38
CA ASP A 164 -16.68 1.78 2.15
C ASP A 164 -16.78 0.29 2.48
N LYS A 165 -18.01 -0.23 2.38
CA LYS A 165 -18.32 -1.64 2.71
C LYS A 165 -17.60 -2.61 1.77
N ARG A 166 -17.34 -2.22 0.52
CA ARG A 166 -16.59 -3.04 -0.45
C ARG A 166 -15.14 -3.10 -0.05
N LEU A 167 -14.54 -1.96 0.31
CA LEU A 167 -13.16 -1.95 0.81
C LEU A 167 -13.05 -2.74 2.11
N ALA A 168 -14.00 -2.58 3.04
CA ALA A 168 -14.00 -3.32 4.29
C ALA A 168 -14.10 -4.84 4.08
N ALA A 169 -14.89 -5.31 3.11
CA ALA A 169 -14.97 -6.72 2.76
C ALA A 169 -13.64 -7.23 2.20
N GLN A 170 -13.03 -6.52 1.25
CA GLN A 170 -11.76 -6.95 0.66
C GLN A 170 -10.59 -6.86 1.65
N LEU A 171 -10.61 -5.90 2.57
CA LEU A 171 -9.68 -5.84 3.72
C LEU A 171 -9.94 -6.92 4.77
N ASN A 172 -11.11 -7.57 4.76
CA ASN A 172 -11.35 -8.82 5.48
C ASN A 172 -11.01 -10.06 4.63
N CYS A 173 -10.37 -9.84 3.49
CA CYS A 173 -9.97 -10.87 2.53
C CYS A 173 -11.18 -11.66 2.02
N GLN A 174 -12.29 -10.94 1.84
CA GLN A 174 -13.52 -11.44 1.28
C GLN A 174 -13.72 -10.84 -0.10
N ARG A 175 -14.02 -11.69 -1.09
CA ARG A 175 -14.25 -11.28 -2.49
C ARG A 175 -13.15 -10.35 -3.01
N LEU A 176 -11.90 -10.73 -2.75
CA LEU A 176 -10.72 -9.95 -3.12
C LEU A 176 -10.64 -9.85 -4.64
N ASN A 177 -10.61 -8.63 -5.17
CA ASN A 177 -10.61 -8.37 -6.60
C ASN A 177 -9.41 -7.50 -6.95
N PHE A 178 -8.49 -8.02 -7.77
CA PHE A 178 -7.30 -7.30 -8.23
C PHE A 178 -7.51 -6.60 -9.59
N GLY A 179 -8.65 -6.83 -10.25
CA GLY A 179 -8.98 -6.20 -11.53
C GLY A 179 -9.51 -4.77 -11.41
N GLU A 180 -10.06 -4.25 -12.51
CA GLU A 180 -10.62 -2.90 -12.58
C GLU A 180 -11.67 -2.64 -11.50
N ASN A 181 -11.63 -1.46 -10.89
CA ASN A 181 -12.48 -1.07 -9.74
C ASN A 181 -12.35 -2.00 -8.52
N GLY A 182 -11.28 -2.80 -8.46
CA GLY A 182 -10.95 -3.71 -7.37
C GLY A 182 -10.29 -3.03 -6.17
N ILE A 183 -9.51 -3.81 -5.42
CA ILE A 183 -8.84 -3.37 -4.19
C ILE A 183 -7.93 -2.16 -4.43
N ALA A 184 -7.21 -2.09 -5.55
CA ALA A 184 -6.33 -0.97 -5.87
C ALA A 184 -7.10 0.36 -5.97
N SER A 185 -8.17 0.38 -6.77
CA SER A 185 -9.06 1.55 -6.91
C SER A 185 -9.70 1.97 -5.59
N LEU A 186 -10.14 0.99 -4.78
CA LEU A 186 -10.75 1.24 -3.47
C LEU A 186 -9.74 1.80 -2.47
N LEU A 187 -8.51 1.26 -2.46
CA LEU A 187 -7.41 1.77 -1.64
C LEU A 187 -7.05 3.19 -2.06
N GLY A 188 -6.88 3.46 -3.37
CA GLY A 188 -6.57 4.80 -3.87
C GLY A 188 -7.60 5.84 -3.44
N LYS A 189 -8.89 5.49 -3.48
CA LYS A 189 -9.97 6.37 -2.96
C LYS A 189 -9.86 6.59 -1.46
N ALA A 190 -9.61 5.54 -0.68
CA ALA A 190 -9.53 5.63 0.78
C ALA A 190 -8.28 6.40 1.25
N THR A 191 -7.16 6.28 0.54
CA THR A 191 -5.89 6.94 0.87
C THR A 191 -5.70 8.27 0.15
N ARG A 192 -6.62 8.64 -0.75
CA ARG A 192 -6.54 9.80 -1.64
C ARG A 192 -5.28 9.79 -2.51
N GLN A 193 -4.88 8.60 -2.97
CA GLN A 193 -3.74 8.39 -3.84
C GLN A 193 -4.18 7.91 -5.23
N PRO A 194 -3.42 8.23 -6.30
CA PRO A 194 -3.64 7.64 -7.61
C PRO A 194 -3.54 6.11 -7.56
N GLU A 195 -4.42 5.41 -8.27
CA GLU A 195 -4.50 3.94 -8.25
C GLU A 195 -3.18 3.25 -8.64
N ASN A 196 -2.41 3.82 -9.56
CA ASN A 196 -1.11 3.28 -9.97
C ASN A 196 -0.02 3.41 -8.89
N THR A 197 -0.24 4.19 -7.83
CA THR A 197 0.74 4.39 -6.75
C THR A 197 0.50 3.50 -5.53
N VAL A 198 -0.65 2.80 -5.48
CA VAL A 198 -1.04 1.95 -4.34
C VAL A 198 -0.37 0.58 -4.36
N TRP A 199 0.19 0.18 -5.51
CA TRP A 199 0.90 -1.07 -5.71
C TRP A 199 2.33 -0.99 -5.18
N ASP A 200 2.78 -2.07 -4.58
CA ASP A 200 4.11 -2.28 -4.00
C ASP A 200 4.54 -1.27 -2.92
N GLN A 201 3.61 -0.43 -2.49
CA GLN A 201 3.79 0.54 -1.42
C GLN A 201 3.00 0.13 -0.18
N GLU A 202 3.57 0.45 0.99
CA GLU A 202 2.86 0.28 2.25
C GLU A 202 1.98 1.50 2.52
N LEU A 203 0.68 1.28 2.61
CA LEU A 203 -0.33 2.31 2.73
C LEU A 203 -0.92 2.35 4.14
N SER A 204 -1.11 3.56 4.65
CA SER A 204 -1.89 3.80 5.86
C SER A 204 -3.37 3.91 5.48
N LEU A 205 -4.23 3.20 6.20
CA LEU A 205 -5.67 3.34 6.03
C LEU A 205 -6.20 4.41 6.98
N PRO A 206 -7.27 5.13 6.60
CA PRO A 206 -8.02 5.93 7.56
C PRO A 206 -8.66 5.03 8.63
N ASP A 207 -8.94 5.61 9.79
CA ASP A 207 -9.53 4.89 10.92
C ASP A 207 -10.86 4.20 10.57
N GLY A 208 -11.12 3.06 11.22
CA GLY A 208 -12.40 2.33 11.13
C GLY A 208 -12.36 1.06 10.28
N TYR A 209 -11.24 0.76 9.62
CA TYR A 209 -11.00 -0.53 8.98
C TYR A 209 -10.36 -1.53 9.95
N ALA A 210 -10.83 -2.77 9.90
CA ALA A 210 -10.38 -3.85 10.77
C ALA A 210 -10.48 -5.19 10.04
N PHE A 211 -9.56 -6.11 10.33
CA PHE A 211 -9.53 -7.48 9.83
C PHE A 211 -9.95 -8.44 10.95
N GLY A 212 -11.08 -9.13 10.81
CA GLY A 212 -11.62 -10.02 11.85
C GLY A 212 -11.90 -9.33 13.19
N GLY A 213 -11.92 -7.99 13.22
CA GLY A 213 -12.03 -7.17 14.43
C GLY A 213 -10.71 -6.64 14.97
N LEU A 214 -9.56 -7.02 14.39
CA LEU A 214 -8.26 -6.44 14.71
C LEU A 214 -8.05 -5.15 13.89
N PRO A 215 -7.62 -4.04 14.52
CA PRO A 215 -7.26 -2.82 13.81
C PRO A 215 -6.21 -3.07 12.73
N ILE A 216 -6.41 -2.51 11.54
CA ILE A 216 -5.41 -2.57 10.46
C ILE A 216 -4.52 -1.33 10.58
N ARG A 217 -3.21 -1.55 10.72
CA ARG A 217 -2.21 -0.47 10.80
C ARG A 217 -1.78 0.00 9.42
N SER A 218 -1.52 -0.96 8.55
CA SER A 218 -1.14 -0.69 7.19
C SER A 218 -1.41 -1.89 6.30
N VAL A 219 -1.41 -1.63 5.00
CA VAL A 219 -1.60 -2.65 3.98
C VAL A 219 -0.53 -2.48 2.92
N LYS A 220 -0.16 -3.57 2.26
CA LYS A 220 0.64 -3.52 1.03
C LYS A 220 -0.03 -4.39 -0.01
N LEU A 221 -0.35 -3.80 -1.14
CA LEU A 221 -0.80 -4.51 -2.31
C LEU A 221 0.43 -4.84 -3.16
N SER A 222 0.51 -6.06 -3.68
CA SER A 222 1.69 -6.55 -4.40
C SER A 222 1.24 -7.32 -5.64
N GLU A 223 1.92 -7.10 -6.77
CA GLU A 223 1.68 -7.86 -8.01
C GLU A 223 2.42 -9.20 -8.03
N THR A 224 3.39 -9.40 -7.13
CA THR A 224 4.18 -10.64 -7.05
C THR A 224 3.28 -11.87 -6.87
N ASP A 225 3.66 -12.97 -7.52
CA ASP A 225 2.94 -14.25 -7.51
C ASP A 225 1.45 -14.13 -7.88
N GLY A 226 1.20 -13.22 -8.84
CA GLY A 226 -0.10 -12.91 -9.44
C GLY A 226 -1.12 -12.27 -8.51
N GLY A 227 -0.63 -11.50 -7.54
CA GLY A 227 -1.44 -10.56 -6.80
C GLY A 227 -1.75 -11.03 -5.39
N PHE A 228 -1.27 -10.27 -4.40
CA PHE A 228 -1.69 -10.45 -3.01
C PHE A 228 -1.84 -9.12 -2.27
N LEU A 229 -2.62 -9.18 -1.20
CA LEU A 229 -2.81 -8.12 -0.23
C LEU A 229 -2.22 -8.57 1.11
N ALA A 230 -1.17 -7.89 1.56
CA ALA A 230 -0.63 -8.06 2.91
C ALA A 230 -1.26 -7.04 3.85
N LEU A 231 -1.78 -7.52 4.99
CA LEU A 231 -2.33 -6.68 6.06
C LEU A 231 -1.46 -6.79 7.30
N PHE A 232 -0.99 -5.65 7.78
CA PHE A 232 -0.34 -5.52 9.08
C PHE A 232 -1.39 -5.05 10.09
N VAL A 233 -1.71 -5.91 11.04
CA VAL A 233 -2.79 -5.71 12.00
C VAL A 233 -2.24 -5.76 13.41
N ASP A 234 -2.97 -5.15 14.34
CA ASP A 234 -2.64 -5.26 15.75
C ASP A 234 -2.96 -6.66 16.28
N GLY A 235 -1.99 -7.29 16.91
CA GLY A 235 -2.15 -8.59 17.56
C GLY A 235 -0.97 -9.51 17.32
N ASP A 236 -0.83 -10.49 18.20
CA ASP A 236 0.12 -11.59 18.02
C ASP A 236 -0.38 -12.62 16.99
N ALA A 237 0.46 -13.61 16.70
CA ALA A 237 0.13 -14.68 15.76
C ALA A 237 -1.18 -15.42 16.13
N THR A 238 -1.45 -15.62 17.43
CA THR A 238 -2.64 -16.32 17.92
C THR A 238 -3.90 -15.50 17.68
N ALA A 239 -3.88 -14.20 18.00
CA ALA A 239 -4.97 -13.27 17.75
C ALA A 239 -5.26 -13.16 16.24
N ILE A 240 -4.21 -13.07 15.41
CA ILE A 240 -4.34 -13.03 13.95
C ILE A 240 -4.97 -14.32 13.43
N GLN A 241 -4.55 -15.48 13.92
CA GLN A 241 -5.13 -16.76 13.51
C GLN A 241 -6.61 -16.89 13.90
N ALA A 242 -7.01 -16.37 15.06
CA ALA A 242 -8.42 -16.26 15.44
C ALA A 242 -9.20 -15.30 14.53
N ALA A 243 -8.61 -14.15 14.18
CA ALA A 243 -9.19 -13.19 13.25
C ALA A 243 -9.39 -13.77 11.86
N ILE A 244 -8.43 -14.57 11.34
CA ILE A 244 -8.55 -15.28 10.07
C ILE A 244 -9.75 -16.24 10.09
N LYS A 245 -9.91 -17.02 11.17
CA LYS A 245 -11.05 -17.93 11.33
C LYS A 245 -12.38 -17.17 11.31
N LYS A 246 -12.43 -16.00 11.95
CA LYS A 246 -13.63 -15.16 12.04
C LYS A 246 -13.96 -14.44 10.74
N ALA A 247 -12.96 -14.00 9.99
CA ALA A 247 -13.13 -13.30 8.71
C ALA A 247 -13.52 -14.26 7.56
N ARG A 248 -13.31 -15.57 7.73
CA ARG A 248 -13.59 -16.59 6.71
C ARG A 248 -15.05 -16.61 6.30
N LEU A 249 -15.30 -16.42 5.00
CA LEU A 249 -16.61 -16.58 4.39
C LEU A 249 -16.69 -17.91 3.63
N LYS A 250 -17.70 -18.74 3.92
CA LYS A 250 -17.90 -20.02 3.23
C LYS A 250 -18.23 -19.75 1.76
N GLY A 251 -17.53 -20.45 0.86
CA GLY A 251 -17.71 -20.29 -0.59
C GLY A 251 -16.97 -19.11 -1.21
N ASP A 252 -16.21 -18.32 -0.45
CA ASP A 252 -15.37 -17.27 -1.00
C ASP A 252 -14.25 -17.86 -1.85
N TYR A 253 -13.87 -17.15 -2.92
CA TYR A 253 -12.74 -17.49 -3.78
C TYR A 253 -11.42 -16.87 -3.28
N SER A 254 -11.44 -16.18 -2.15
CA SER A 254 -10.27 -15.58 -1.50
C SER A 254 -9.80 -16.43 -0.32
N VAL A 255 -8.51 -16.38 0.00
CA VAL A 255 -7.91 -17.06 1.17
C VAL A 255 -7.08 -16.07 1.96
N ALA A 256 -7.22 -16.12 3.28
CA ALA A 256 -6.34 -15.42 4.22
C ALA A 256 -5.45 -16.45 4.94
N LEU A 257 -4.14 -16.18 4.96
CA LEU A 257 -3.12 -17.02 5.59
C LEU A 257 -2.31 -16.17 6.58
N LEU A 258 -1.95 -16.75 7.72
CA LEU A 258 -0.95 -16.15 8.60
C LEU A 258 0.44 -16.42 8.01
N ARG A 259 1.23 -15.35 7.83
CA ARG A 259 2.63 -15.46 7.40
C ARG A 259 3.50 -14.54 8.27
N THR A 260 4.81 -14.72 8.17
CA THR A 260 5.79 -13.94 8.93
C THR A 260 6.79 -13.28 7.99
N VAL A 261 7.09 -12.00 8.21
CA VAL A 261 8.00 -11.24 7.36
C VAL A 261 9.38 -11.92 7.30
N GLY A 262 9.88 -12.15 6.08
CA GLY A 262 11.17 -12.82 5.85
C GLY A 262 11.25 -14.28 6.30
N GLY A 263 10.12 -14.91 6.62
CA GLY A 263 10.05 -16.34 6.93
C GLY A 263 10.04 -17.22 5.67
N PRO A 264 10.10 -18.55 5.80
CA PRO A 264 10.19 -19.49 4.67
C PRO A 264 9.06 -19.36 3.64
N THR A 265 7.88 -18.93 4.11
CA THR A 265 6.71 -18.70 3.27
C THR A 265 6.36 -17.22 3.18
N GLY A 266 7.05 -16.31 3.87
CA GLY A 266 6.66 -14.89 3.93
C GLY A 266 7.58 -13.99 3.14
N TYR A 267 7.04 -12.86 2.69
CA TYR A 267 7.83 -11.89 1.92
C TYR A 267 8.66 -10.99 2.85
N PRO A 268 9.85 -10.55 2.41
CA PRO A 268 10.54 -9.46 3.06
C PRO A 268 9.82 -8.15 2.75
N PHE A 269 9.50 -7.39 3.78
CA PHE A 269 8.92 -6.05 3.63
C PHE A 269 9.90 -5.03 4.20
N PRO A 270 10.42 -4.09 3.38
CA PRO A 270 11.34 -3.07 3.84
C PRO A 270 10.76 -2.27 5.02
N GLY A 271 11.52 -2.16 6.12
CA GLY A 271 11.08 -1.46 7.33
C GLY A 271 10.11 -2.24 8.22
N LYS A 272 9.88 -3.54 7.96
CA LYS A 272 9.21 -4.46 8.88
C LYS A 272 10.22 -5.39 9.54
N ARG A 273 9.94 -5.80 10.77
CA ARG A 273 10.83 -6.68 11.53
C ARG A 273 10.72 -8.10 11.00
N THR A 274 11.85 -8.76 10.77
CA THR A 274 11.88 -10.20 10.44
C THR A 274 11.16 -10.99 11.52
N GLY A 275 10.28 -11.91 11.13
CA GLY A 275 9.43 -12.69 12.02
C GLY A 275 8.12 -12.01 12.42
N GLN A 276 7.90 -10.73 12.10
CA GLN A 276 6.64 -10.05 12.36
C GLN A 276 5.48 -10.75 11.65
N PRO A 277 4.37 -11.08 12.33
CA PRO A 277 3.22 -11.70 11.70
C PRO A 277 2.43 -10.70 10.85
N TYR A 278 1.88 -11.17 9.74
CA TYR A 278 0.96 -10.42 8.88
C TYR A 278 -0.07 -11.36 8.26
N VAL A 279 -1.19 -10.80 7.82
CA VAL A 279 -2.21 -11.55 7.08
C VAL A 279 -1.89 -11.45 5.60
N HIS A 280 -1.69 -12.60 4.95
CA HIS A 280 -1.50 -12.72 3.52
C HIS A 280 -2.82 -13.10 2.86
N CYS A 281 -3.33 -12.24 1.99
CA CYS A 281 -4.60 -12.45 1.31
C CYS A 281 -4.43 -12.53 -0.19
N GLN A 282 -4.97 -13.58 -0.79
CA GLN A 282 -4.84 -13.85 -2.23
C GLN A 282 -6.06 -14.59 -2.76
N SER A 283 -6.22 -14.62 -4.08
CA SER A 283 -7.25 -15.44 -4.71
C SER A 283 -6.87 -16.93 -4.63
N LYS A 284 -7.87 -17.81 -4.62
CA LYS A 284 -7.65 -19.26 -4.70
C LYS A 284 -7.04 -19.68 -6.03
N GLN A 285 -7.31 -18.95 -7.10
CA GLN A 285 -6.73 -19.17 -8.43
C GLN A 285 -5.22 -18.92 -8.42
N ALA A 286 -4.79 -17.82 -7.79
CA ALA A 286 -3.36 -17.54 -7.59
C ALA A 286 -2.65 -18.62 -6.74
N MET A 287 -3.39 -19.30 -5.84
CA MET A 287 -2.86 -20.43 -5.08
C MET A 287 -2.73 -21.73 -5.88
N SER A 288 -3.64 -22.01 -6.81
CA SER A 288 -3.60 -23.23 -7.63
C SER A 288 -2.63 -23.12 -8.80
N GLY A 289 -2.12 -21.91 -9.09
CA GLY A 289 -1.27 -21.66 -10.26
C GLY A 289 -2.04 -21.72 -11.59
N GLU A 290 -3.37 -21.72 -11.53
CA GLU A 290 -4.25 -21.65 -12.69
C GLU A 290 -4.52 -20.17 -12.98
N TYR A 291 -3.72 -19.60 -13.89
CA TYR A 291 -3.95 -18.29 -14.49
C TYR A 291 -4.67 -18.42 -15.82
#